data_AF-A0A9Q0BR76-F1
#
_entry.id   AF-A0A9Q0BR76-F1
#
_cell.length_a   1.000
_cell.length_b   1.000
_cell.length_c   1.000
_cell.angle_alpha   90.00
_cell.angle_beta   90.00
_cell.angle_gamma   90.00
#
_symmetry.space_group_name_H-M   'P 1'
#
loop_
_entity.id
_entity.type
_entity.pdbx_description
1 polymer ?
#
loop_
_entity_poly.entity_id
_entity_poly.type
_entity_poly.pdbx_seq_one_letter_code
_entity_poly.pdbx_strand_id
1 'polypeptide(L)'
;MSAEEGKFDNILLAVAEKHRGGVPEFLGTLASFLRRKTDFFTGAKQAEWEKLLLDVFNKESKLAISAHSEKLKSREAAQRQKDEKERAEREARQKEIDDNKICDITDEEAAAIIKEEENKKRQKLLAGAGGEPAASNRDDISKPIENVDDETEKGELGKLLPNSGNGCTLEKYTWTQTLQEVELKSLTYRQV
;
A
#
# COMPACT_ATOMS: atom_id res chain seq x y z
N MET A 1 -33.75 -6.81 -0.64
CA MET A 1 -34.50 -7.63 -1.61
C MET A 1 -35.51 -8.43 -0.82
N SER A 2 -36.77 -8.32 -1.19
CA SER A 2 -37.87 -9.05 -0.54
C SER A 2 -37.79 -10.52 -0.94
N ALA A 3 -38.16 -11.45 -0.06
CA ALA A 3 -38.06 -12.89 -0.33
C ALA A 3 -38.83 -13.34 -1.59
N GLU A 4 -39.85 -12.58 -2.00
CA GLU A 4 -40.62 -12.82 -3.24
C GLU A 4 -39.87 -12.43 -4.52
N GLU A 5 -38.94 -11.47 -4.47
CA GLU A 5 -38.24 -10.95 -5.66
C GLU A 5 -37.33 -12.02 -6.30
N GLY A 6 -36.68 -12.86 -5.48
CA GLY A 6 -35.72 -13.87 -5.94
C GLY A 6 -36.27 -15.28 -6.06
N LYS A 7 -37.59 -15.49 -5.89
CA LYS A 7 -38.20 -16.83 -5.84
C LYS A 7 -37.96 -17.66 -7.09
N PHE A 8 -37.86 -17.00 -8.25
CA PHE A 8 -37.68 -17.64 -9.54
C PHE A 8 -36.25 -17.57 -10.08
N ASP A 9 -35.32 -16.91 -9.35
CA ASP A 9 -33.96 -16.65 -9.83
C ASP A 9 -33.24 -17.94 -10.19
N ASN A 10 -33.33 -18.97 -9.35
CA ASN A 10 -32.68 -20.26 -9.62
C ASN A 10 -33.16 -20.90 -10.93
N ILE A 11 -34.45 -20.77 -11.26
CA ILE A 11 -35.01 -21.31 -12.49
C ILE A 11 -34.56 -20.47 -13.68
N LEU A 12 -34.63 -19.14 -13.56
CA LEU A 12 -34.23 -18.22 -14.62
C LEU A 12 -32.73 -18.31 -14.93
N LEU A 13 -31.89 -18.44 -13.89
CA LEU A 13 -30.45 -18.66 -14.01
C LEU A 13 -30.16 -20.00 -14.70
N ALA A 14 -30.80 -21.09 -14.28
CA ALA A 14 -30.62 -22.39 -14.91
C ALA A 14 -30.98 -22.38 -16.40
N VAL A 15 -32.00 -21.61 -16.80
CA VAL A 15 -32.36 -21.42 -18.21
C VAL A 15 -31.31 -20.54 -18.90
N ALA A 16 -30.89 -19.41 -18.30
CA ALA A 16 -29.90 -18.51 -18.87
C ALA A 16 -28.54 -19.18 -19.12
N GLU A 17 -28.06 -20.03 -18.20
CA GLU A 17 -26.80 -20.77 -18.33
C GLU A 17 -26.77 -21.72 -19.54
N LYS A 18 -27.93 -22.20 -20.00
CA LYS A 18 -28.01 -23.07 -21.20
C LYS A 18 -27.86 -22.29 -22.51
N HIS A 19 -28.06 -20.97 -22.49
CA HIS A 19 -27.98 -20.12 -23.68
C HIS A 19 -26.55 -19.64 -23.89
N ARG A 20 -25.85 -20.23 -24.87
CA ARG A 20 -24.47 -19.84 -25.20
C ARG A 20 -24.38 -18.46 -25.85
N GLY A 21 -25.46 -18.00 -26.49
CA GLY A 21 -25.60 -16.66 -27.06
C GLY A 21 -25.94 -15.58 -26.02
N GLY A 22 -25.99 -15.92 -24.73
CA GLY A 22 -26.21 -14.97 -23.64
C GLY A 22 -27.62 -14.38 -23.61
N VAL A 23 -27.71 -13.13 -23.14
CA VAL A 23 -28.99 -12.45 -22.86
C VAL A 23 -29.91 -12.34 -24.09
N PRO A 24 -29.44 -11.98 -25.30
CA PRO A 24 -30.32 -11.87 -26.46
C PRO A 24 -31.03 -13.20 -26.81
N GLU A 25 -30.32 -14.32 -26.73
CA GLU A 25 -30.87 -15.65 -27.00
C GLU A 25 -31.88 -16.06 -25.92
N PHE A 26 -31.55 -15.81 -24.65
CA PHE A 26 -32.45 -16.04 -23.52
C PHE A 26 -33.77 -15.26 -23.65
N LEU A 27 -33.69 -13.96 -23.98
CA LEU A 27 -34.87 -13.13 -24.22
C LEU A 27 -35.68 -13.61 -25.44
N GLY A 28 -34.99 -14.09 -26.49
CA GLY A 28 -35.63 -14.73 -27.64
C GLY A 28 -36.43 -15.98 -27.24
N THR A 29 -35.87 -16.82 -26.37
CA THR A 29 -36.57 -18.00 -25.83
C THR A 29 -37.80 -17.61 -25.01
N LEU A 30 -37.71 -16.57 -24.17
CA LEU A 30 -38.85 -16.05 -23.41
C LEU A 30 -39.96 -15.51 -24.33
N ALA A 31 -39.61 -14.68 -25.31
CA ALA A 31 -40.59 -14.17 -26.28
C ALA A 31 -41.23 -15.30 -27.09
N SER A 32 -40.44 -16.30 -27.47
CA SER A 32 -40.90 -17.49 -28.19
C SER A 32 -41.84 -18.35 -27.34
N PHE A 33 -41.62 -18.44 -26.03
CA PHE A 33 -42.54 -19.07 -25.08
C PHE A 33 -43.87 -18.31 -25.01
N LEU A 34 -43.84 -16.98 -24.84
CA LEU A 34 -45.04 -16.15 -24.81
C LEU A 34 -45.85 -16.33 -26.09
N ARG A 35 -45.22 -16.31 -27.27
CA ARG A 35 -45.90 -16.55 -28.55
C ARG A 35 -46.60 -17.90 -28.64
N ARG A 36 -46.07 -18.96 -28.03
CA ARG A 36 -46.62 -20.33 -28.15
C ARG A 36 -47.59 -20.71 -27.04
N LYS A 37 -47.45 -20.13 -25.85
CA LYS A 37 -48.14 -20.57 -24.63
C LYS A 37 -49.07 -19.52 -24.06
N THR A 38 -49.04 -18.30 -24.58
CA THR A 38 -49.93 -17.22 -24.18
C THR A 38 -50.49 -16.52 -25.41
N ASP A 39 -51.47 -15.66 -25.19
CA ASP A 39 -52.06 -14.77 -26.19
C ASP A 39 -51.37 -13.40 -26.21
N PHE A 40 -50.19 -13.24 -25.61
CA PHE A 40 -49.54 -11.94 -25.36
C PHE A 40 -49.44 -11.04 -26.62
N PHE A 41 -49.05 -11.62 -27.77
CA PHE A 41 -48.89 -10.86 -29.02
C PHE A 41 -50.18 -10.72 -29.84
N THR A 42 -51.21 -11.52 -29.55
CA THR A 42 -52.46 -11.59 -30.34
C THR A 42 -53.69 -11.10 -29.60
N GLY A 43 -53.63 -11.00 -28.28
CA GLY A 43 -54.72 -10.61 -27.39
C GLY A 43 -54.88 -9.10 -27.22
N ALA A 44 -53.88 -8.31 -27.65
CA ALA A 44 -53.89 -6.86 -27.59
C ALA A 44 -53.33 -6.23 -28.87
N LYS A 45 -53.54 -4.93 -29.07
CA LYS A 45 -52.93 -4.22 -30.20
C LYS A 45 -51.42 -4.13 -30.02
N GLN A 46 -50.70 -4.01 -31.13
CA GLN A 46 -49.23 -3.94 -31.11
C GLN A 46 -48.70 -2.89 -30.14
N ALA A 47 -49.23 -1.68 -30.21
CA ALA A 47 -48.84 -0.58 -29.34
C ALA A 47 -49.06 -0.86 -27.84
N GLU A 48 -50.02 -1.72 -27.48
CA GLU A 48 -50.35 -2.01 -26.09
C GLU A 48 -49.37 -3.01 -25.47
N TRP A 49 -49.08 -4.11 -26.16
CA TRP A 49 -48.11 -5.10 -25.65
C TRP A 49 -46.68 -4.57 -25.69
N GLU A 50 -46.33 -3.76 -26.70
CA GLU A 50 -45.02 -3.10 -26.77
C GLU A 50 -44.81 -2.13 -25.60
N LYS A 51 -45.84 -1.31 -25.32
CA LYS A 51 -45.81 -0.40 -24.17
C LYS A 51 -45.68 -1.17 -22.86
N LEU A 52 -46.44 -2.24 -22.67
CA LEU A 52 -46.37 -3.08 -21.47
C LEU A 52 -44.96 -3.64 -21.27
N LEU A 53 -44.34 -4.18 -22.33
CA LEU A 53 -42.98 -4.70 -22.28
C LEU A 53 -41.99 -3.60 -21.86
N LEU A 54 -42.04 -2.44 -22.52
CA LEU A 54 -41.18 -1.30 -22.21
C LEU A 54 -41.37 -0.79 -20.78
N ASP A 55 -42.62 -0.70 -20.31
CA ASP A 55 -42.92 -0.21 -18.96
C ASP A 55 -42.34 -1.13 -17.88
N VAL A 56 -42.42 -2.45 -18.05
CA VAL A 56 -41.81 -3.43 -17.14
C VAL A 56 -40.29 -3.30 -17.12
N PHE A 57 -39.64 -3.29 -18.28
CA PHE A 57 -38.18 -3.18 -18.37
C PHE A 57 -37.67 -1.82 -17.87
N ASN A 58 -38.40 -0.73 -18.15
CA ASN A 58 -38.03 0.60 -17.68
C ASN A 58 -38.09 0.71 -16.15
N LYS A 59 -39.05 0.04 -15.51
CA LYS A 59 -39.13 0.00 -14.04
C LYS A 59 -37.89 -0.66 -13.45
N GLU A 60 -37.53 -1.85 -13.92
CA GLU A 60 -36.36 -2.59 -13.43
C GLU A 60 -35.05 -1.88 -13.79
N SER A 61 -34.97 -1.27 -14.97
CA SER A 61 -33.83 -0.45 -15.39
C SER A 61 -33.58 0.73 -14.45
N LYS A 62 -34.63 1.46 -14.06
CA LYS A 62 -34.51 2.57 -13.10
C LYS A 62 -33.98 2.10 -11.74
N LEU A 63 -34.47 0.96 -11.24
CA LEU A 63 -33.99 0.39 -9.97
C LEU A 63 -32.51 -0.01 -10.07
N ALA A 64 -32.13 -0.70 -11.15
CA ALA A 64 -30.75 -1.12 -11.39
C ALA A 64 -29.79 0.08 -11.50
N ILE A 65 -30.17 1.12 -12.25
CA ILE A 65 -29.38 2.35 -12.40
C ILE A 65 -29.27 3.09 -11.07
N SER A 66 -30.36 3.21 -10.32
CA SER A 66 -30.37 3.87 -9.01
C SER A 66 -29.45 3.15 -8.02
N ALA A 67 -29.59 1.84 -7.90
CA ALA A 67 -28.75 1.02 -7.02
C ALA A 67 -27.27 1.09 -7.41
N HIS A 68 -26.96 1.08 -8.72
CA HIS A 68 -25.60 1.23 -9.20
C HIS A 68 -25.02 2.62 -8.89
N SER A 69 -25.82 3.68 -9.10
CA SER A 69 -25.43 5.06 -8.79
C SER A 69 -25.16 5.25 -7.30
N GLU A 70 -26.04 4.73 -6.44
CA GLU A 70 -25.87 4.79 -4.98
C GLU A 70 -24.60 4.05 -4.53
N LYS A 71 -24.35 2.85 -5.05
CA LYS A 71 -23.15 2.07 -4.76
C LYS A 71 -21.86 2.78 -5.18
N LEU A 72 -21.89 3.49 -6.33
CA LEU A 72 -20.76 4.31 -6.77
C LEU A 72 -20.52 5.49 -5.83
N LYS A 73 -21.58 6.25 -5.49
CA LYS A 73 -21.50 7.38 -4.57
C LYS A 73 -21.02 6.96 -3.18
N SER A 74 -21.50 5.83 -2.66
CA SER A 74 -21.08 5.31 -1.36
C SER A 74 -19.60 4.90 -1.37
N ARG A 75 -19.14 4.29 -2.48
CA ARG A 75 -17.72 3.93 -2.63
C ARG A 75 -16.83 5.16 -2.71
N GLU A 76 -17.25 6.19 -3.43
CA GLU A 76 -16.53 7.45 -3.53
C GLU A 76 -16.49 8.19 -2.19
N ALA A 77 -17.61 8.29 -1.47
CA ALA A 77 -17.65 8.90 -0.14
C ALA A 77 -16.77 8.15 0.87
N ALA A 78 -16.80 6.81 0.86
CA ALA A 78 -15.94 6.00 1.71
C ALA A 78 -14.45 6.19 1.37
N GLN A 79 -14.11 6.36 0.10
CA GLN A 79 -12.73 6.64 -0.30
C GLN A 79 -12.29 8.03 0.18
N ARG A 80 -13.12 9.07 -0.03
CA ARG A 80 -12.82 10.43 0.43
C ARG A 80 -12.62 10.50 1.95
N GLN A 81 -13.44 9.79 2.72
CA GLN A 81 -13.30 9.73 4.19
C GLN A 81 -12.00 9.04 4.62
N LYS A 82 -11.58 7.98 3.90
CA LYS A 82 -10.30 7.32 4.18
C LYS A 82 -9.12 8.25 3.88
N ASP A 83 -9.15 8.91 2.73
CA ASP A 83 -8.09 9.82 2.30
C ASP A 83 -7.98 11.04 3.24
N GLU A 84 -9.10 11.58 3.72
CA GLU A 84 -9.13 12.68 4.69
C GLU A 84 -8.59 12.25 6.06
N LYS A 85 -8.97 11.06 6.54
CA LYS A 85 -8.46 10.51 7.80
C LYS A 85 -6.95 10.24 7.73
N GLU A 86 -6.47 9.69 6.62
CA GLU A 86 -5.03 9.46 6.41
C GLU A 86 -4.24 10.77 6.37
N ARG A 87 -4.76 11.80 5.71
CA ARG A 87 -4.15 13.13 5.69
C ARG A 87 -4.10 13.74 7.08
N ALA A 88 -5.21 13.68 7.84
CA ALA A 88 -5.26 14.19 9.20
C ALA A 88 -4.30 13.45 10.14
N GLU A 89 -4.18 12.13 10.01
CA GLU A 89 -3.21 11.33 10.79
C GLU A 89 -1.77 11.68 10.43
N ARG A 90 -1.47 11.90 9.15
CA ARG A 90 -0.13 12.31 8.70
C ARG A 90 0.23 13.71 9.23
N GLU A 91 -0.72 14.64 9.18
CA GLU A 91 -0.54 15.99 9.75
C GLU A 91 -0.38 15.93 11.28
N ALA A 92 -1.14 15.09 11.99
CA ALA A 92 -0.99 14.90 13.42
C ALA A 92 0.37 14.30 13.78
N ARG A 93 0.82 13.24 13.09
CA ARG A 93 2.18 12.70 13.27
C ARG A 93 3.26 13.73 12.97
N GLN A 94 3.08 14.57 11.95
CA GLN A 94 4.05 15.61 11.63
C GLN A 94 4.13 16.67 12.73
N LYS A 95 3.00 17.06 13.33
CA LYS A 95 2.96 17.97 14.47
C LYS A 95 3.56 17.35 15.73
N GLU A 96 3.28 16.08 16.02
CA GLU A 96 3.93 15.39 17.14
C GLU A 96 5.45 15.29 16.96
N ILE A 97 5.94 15.09 15.74
CA ILE A 97 7.37 15.11 15.44
C ILE A 97 7.96 16.53 15.60
N ASP A 98 7.22 17.57 15.23
CA ASP A 98 7.66 18.97 15.38
C ASP A 98 7.64 19.43 16.86
N ASP A 99 6.61 19.06 17.62
CA ASP A 99 6.49 19.35 19.06
C ASP A 99 7.50 18.56 19.89
N ASN A 100 7.87 17.35 19.47
CA ASN A 100 8.89 16.52 20.11
C ASN A 100 10.30 16.73 19.50
N LYS A 101 10.43 17.70 18.58
CA LYS A 101 11.73 18.20 18.14
C LYS A 101 12.31 19.01 19.30
N ILE A 102 13.18 18.36 20.07
CA ILE A 102 14.09 19.05 21.00
C ILE A 102 14.74 20.17 20.19
N CYS A 103 14.41 21.43 20.49
CA CYS A 103 15.18 22.57 20.01
C CYS A 103 16.62 22.29 20.37
N ASP A 104 17.48 22.13 19.37
CA ASP A 104 18.91 22.08 19.56
C ASP A 104 19.28 23.25 20.46
N ILE A 105 19.89 22.93 21.60
CA ILE A 105 20.70 23.87 22.35
C ILE A 105 21.60 24.52 21.31
N THR A 106 21.43 25.83 21.12
CA THR A 106 22.12 26.63 20.10
C THR A 106 23.60 26.26 20.04
N ASP A 107 24.16 26.12 18.84
CA ASP A 107 25.55 25.69 18.56
C ASP A 107 26.64 26.39 19.41
N GLU A 108 26.31 27.53 20.03
CA GLU A 108 27.14 28.28 20.97
C GLU A 108 27.41 27.56 22.31
N GLU A 109 26.45 26.81 22.87
CA GLU A 109 26.66 26.08 24.14
C GLU A 109 27.35 24.72 23.92
N ALA A 110 27.12 24.06 22.79
CA ALA A 110 27.85 22.84 22.41
C ALA A 110 29.35 23.12 22.19
N ALA A 111 29.69 24.27 21.59
CA ALA A 111 31.08 24.71 21.42
C ALA A 111 31.78 24.97 22.77
N ALA A 112 31.05 25.45 23.79
CA ALA A 112 31.61 25.71 25.11
C ALA A 112 32.01 24.42 25.84
N ILE A 113 31.19 23.36 25.76
CA ILE A 113 31.46 22.06 26.37
C ILE A 113 32.64 21.35 25.69
N ILE A 114 32.74 21.42 24.36
CA ILE A 114 33.86 20.86 23.60
C ILE A 114 35.17 21.57 23.97
N LYS A 115 35.16 22.90 24.10
CA LYS A 115 36.34 23.68 24.47
C LYS A 115 36.82 23.41 25.90
N GLU A 116 35.89 23.15 26.82
CA GLU A 116 36.22 22.81 28.20
C GLU A 116 36.76 21.37 28.33
N GLU A 117 36.20 20.42 27.59
CA GLU A 117 36.74 19.05 27.49
C GLU A 117 38.10 18.99 26.78
N GLU A 118 38.31 19.78 25.74
CA GLU A 118 39.58 19.84 25.01
C GLU A 118 40.69 20.42 25.90
N ASN A 119 40.39 21.45 26.71
CA ASN A 119 41.34 21.98 27.69
C ASN A 119 41.68 20.97 28.80
N LYS A 120 40.70 20.18 29.27
CA LYS A 120 40.92 19.08 30.22
C LYS A 120 41.73 17.93 29.61
N LYS A 121 41.48 17.58 28.34
CA LYS A 121 42.26 16.58 27.60
C LYS A 121 43.68 17.07 27.32
N ARG A 122 43.87 18.35 26.97
CA ARG A 122 45.17 18.97 26.75
C ARG A 122 46.01 19.01 28.01
N GLN A 123 45.41 19.22 29.20
CA GLN A 123 46.10 19.06 30.48
C GLN A 123 46.45 17.59 30.80
N LYS A 124 45.58 16.62 30.46
CA LYS A 124 45.87 15.19 30.66
C LYS A 124 46.93 14.62 29.69
N LEU A 125 47.05 15.17 28.48
CA LEU A 125 48.00 14.74 27.45
C LEU A 125 49.45 15.24 27.68
N LEU A 126 49.68 16.14 28.63
CA LEU A 126 51.03 16.59 29.04
C LEU A 126 51.69 15.68 30.09
N ALA A 127 51.03 14.60 30.55
CA ALA A 127 51.48 13.77 31.68
C ALA A 127 51.56 12.26 31.41
N GLY A 128 51.70 11.81 30.16
CA GLY A 128 51.82 10.36 29.90
C GLY A 128 52.30 10.01 28.50
N ALA A 129 53.61 9.89 28.34
CA ALA A 129 54.23 9.32 27.16
C ALA A 129 54.29 7.79 27.26
N GLY A 130 53.90 7.11 26.17
CA GLY A 130 54.45 5.81 25.80
C GLY A 130 53.47 4.63 25.74
N GLY A 131 53.32 4.05 24.54
CA GLY A 131 53.10 2.60 24.38
C GLY A 131 51.90 2.18 23.52
N GLU A 132 52.12 2.02 22.21
CA GLU A 132 51.44 1.03 21.35
C GLU A 132 51.69 -0.41 21.87
N PRO A 133 50.86 -1.45 21.58
CA PRO A 133 50.60 -1.91 20.20
C PRO A 133 49.28 -2.67 19.86
N ALA A 134 49.14 -2.92 18.55
CA ALA A 134 48.60 -4.12 17.88
C ALA A 134 47.07 -4.36 17.71
N ALA A 135 46.64 -4.17 16.46
CA ALA A 135 45.93 -5.12 15.59
C ALA A 135 44.54 -5.69 15.99
N SER A 136 43.51 -5.24 15.27
CA SER A 136 42.59 -6.14 14.56
C SER A 136 41.71 -5.35 13.59
N ASN A 137 41.68 -5.77 12.32
CA ASN A 137 40.85 -5.29 11.21
C ASN A 137 39.47 -4.73 11.63
N ARG A 138 39.32 -3.40 11.63
CA ARG A 138 38.02 -2.71 11.79
C ARG A 138 37.60 -1.94 10.54
N ASP A 139 38.40 -1.97 9.49
CA ASP A 139 38.20 -1.11 8.31
C ASP A 139 37.06 -1.56 7.38
N ASP A 140 36.49 -2.74 7.57
CA ASP A 140 35.52 -3.35 6.65
C ASP A 140 34.06 -3.34 7.16
N ILE A 141 33.76 -2.65 8.26
CA ILE A 141 32.38 -2.46 8.73
C ILE A 141 31.70 -1.42 7.84
N SER A 142 30.50 -1.71 7.33
CA SER A 142 29.71 -0.77 6.52
C SER A 142 29.49 0.54 7.29
N LYS A 143 30.01 1.65 6.76
CA LYS A 143 29.91 2.98 7.37
C LYS A 143 28.66 3.72 6.87
N PRO A 144 28.07 4.63 7.66
CA PRO A 144 27.01 5.49 7.17
C PRO A 144 27.46 6.36 5.99
N ILE A 145 26.56 6.64 5.06
CA ILE A 145 26.80 7.56 3.95
C ILE A 145 26.80 8.98 4.51
N GLU A 146 27.98 9.62 4.52
CA GLU A 146 28.18 10.97 5.06
C GLU A 146 27.97 12.08 4.03
N ASN A 147 28.15 11.78 2.73
CA ASN A 147 27.96 12.74 1.64
C ASN A 147 27.35 12.05 0.42
N VAL A 148 26.40 12.73 -0.23
CA VAL A 148 25.82 12.34 -1.53
C VAL A 148 26.05 13.49 -2.51
N ASP A 149 26.41 13.16 -3.75
CA ASP A 149 26.76 14.15 -4.78
C ASP A 149 25.51 14.73 -5.48
N ASP A 150 24.38 14.03 -5.38
CA ASP A 150 23.11 14.40 -6.01
C ASP A 150 22.03 14.79 -4.97
N GLU A 151 21.33 15.90 -5.18
CA GLU A 151 20.24 16.36 -4.30
C GLU A 151 19.07 15.37 -4.23
N THR A 152 18.88 14.54 -5.27
CA THR A 152 17.85 13.49 -5.29
C THR A 152 18.17 12.30 -4.37
N GLU A 153 19.42 12.15 -3.95
CA GLU A 153 19.89 11.07 -3.07
C GLU A 153 20.04 11.50 -1.60
N LYS A 154 19.61 12.71 -1.23
CA LYS A 154 19.63 13.18 0.18
C LYS A 154 18.91 12.24 1.16
N GLY A 155 17.96 11.42 0.68
CA GLY A 155 17.31 10.39 1.47
C GLY A 155 18.16 9.16 1.78
N GLU A 156 19.40 9.09 1.26
CA GLU A 156 20.36 8.02 1.52
C GLU A 156 21.40 8.38 2.59
N LEU A 157 21.52 9.67 2.93
CA LEU A 157 22.37 10.14 4.04
C LEU A 157 22.00 9.40 5.34
N GLY A 158 23.00 8.84 5.99
CA GLY A 158 22.85 8.05 7.21
C GLY A 158 22.47 6.57 7.00
N LYS A 159 22.16 6.12 5.78
CA LYS A 159 22.09 4.67 5.48
C LYS A 159 23.48 4.06 5.43
N LEU A 160 23.59 2.75 5.66
CA LEU A 160 24.87 2.04 5.61
C LEU A 160 25.32 1.83 4.16
N LEU A 161 26.58 2.13 3.88
CA LEU A 161 27.21 1.90 2.59
C LEU A 161 27.27 0.39 2.31
N PRO A 162 26.76 -0.09 1.16
CA PRO A 162 26.78 -1.49 0.82
C PRO A 162 28.22 -2.01 0.67
N ASN A 163 28.44 -3.27 1.04
CA ASN A 163 29.70 -3.95 0.77
C ASN A 163 29.82 -4.37 -0.71
N SER A 164 31.00 -4.86 -1.11
CA SER A 164 31.27 -5.28 -2.50
C SER A 164 30.36 -6.40 -3.02
N GLY A 165 29.66 -7.11 -2.14
CA GLY A 165 28.66 -8.12 -2.47
C GLY A 165 27.22 -7.61 -2.40
N ASN A 166 26.98 -6.31 -2.58
CA ASN A 166 25.66 -5.68 -2.52
C ASN A 166 24.86 -5.97 -1.24
N GLY A 167 25.56 -6.26 -0.13
CA GLY A 167 24.96 -6.48 1.18
C GLY A 167 25.54 -5.55 2.23
N CYS A 168 25.63 -6.01 3.48
CA CYS A 168 26.14 -5.21 4.59
C CYS A 168 27.13 -5.99 5.44
N THR A 169 28.17 -5.30 5.92
CA THR A 169 29.12 -5.84 6.89
C THR A 169 28.87 -5.21 8.26
N LEU A 170 28.48 -6.03 9.23
CA LEU A 170 28.22 -5.62 10.61
C LEU A 170 29.20 -6.34 11.56
N GLU A 171 29.28 -5.88 12.82
CA GLU A 171 30.24 -6.40 13.80
C GLU A 171 30.13 -7.92 14.07
N LYS A 172 28.92 -8.48 13.94
CA LYS A 172 28.63 -9.89 14.31
C LYS A 172 28.43 -10.81 13.12
N TYR A 173 28.06 -10.26 11.97
CA TYR A 173 27.78 -11.01 10.77
C TYR A 173 27.88 -10.12 9.53
N THR A 174 28.18 -10.75 8.40
CA THR A 174 28.22 -10.13 7.08
C THR A 174 27.25 -10.88 6.19
N TRP A 175 26.55 -10.15 5.32
CA TRP A 175 25.76 -10.78 4.28
C TRP A 175 26.03 -10.15 2.92
N THR A 176 25.84 -10.94 1.87
CA THR A 176 26.01 -10.55 0.47
C THR A 176 24.84 -11.09 -0.34
N GLN A 177 24.47 -10.41 -1.43
CA GLN A 177 23.30 -10.74 -2.23
C GLN A 177 23.60 -10.68 -3.73
N THR A 178 23.04 -11.63 -4.47
CA THR A 178 22.89 -11.59 -5.93
C THR A 178 21.40 -11.64 -6.29
N LEU A 179 21.06 -11.60 -7.58
CA LEU A 179 19.66 -11.77 -8.02
C LEU A 179 19.09 -13.16 -7.69
N GLN A 180 19.96 -14.16 -7.46
CA GLN A 180 19.56 -15.55 -7.29
C GLN A 180 19.58 -15.99 -5.82
N GLU A 181 20.47 -15.42 -5.00
CA GLU A 181 20.69 -15.89 -3.62
C GLU A 181 21.20 -14.82 -2.66
N VAL A 182 21.12 -15.11 -1.37
CA VAL A 182 21.66 -14.31 -0.27
C VAL A 182 22.53 -15.22 0.60
N GLU A 183 23.79 -14.85 0.80
CA GLU A 183 24.73 -15.57 1.68
C GLU A 183 24.91 -14.83 3.00
N LEU A 184 24.92 -15.56 4.12
CA LEU A 184 25.08 -14.99 5.46
C LEU A 184 26.26 -15.67 6.18
N LYS A 185 27.22 -14.86 6.64
CA LYS A 185 28.44 -15.29 7.34
C LYS A 185 28.45 -14.72 8.75
N SER A 186 28.25 -15.56 9.76
CA SER A 186 28.27 -15.17 11.17
C SER A 186 29.65 -15.40 11.80
N LEU A 187 30.13 -14.45 12.60
CA LEU A 187 31.33 -14.63 13.43
C LEU A 187 30.96 -15.41 14.70
N THR A 188 30.99 -16.74 14.63
CA THR A 188 30.84 -17.58 15.83
C THR A 188 32.13 -17.60 16.65
N TYR A 189 32.03 -17.30 17.95
CA TYR A 189 33.10 -17.55 18.90
C TYR A 189 33.24 -19.06 19.12
N ARG A 190 34.43 -19.60 18.84
CA ARG A 190 34.80 -20.96 19.27
C ARG A 190 34.98 -20.90 20.78
N GLN A 191 33.99 -21.41 21.51
CA GLN A 191 34.14 -21.67 22.94
C GLN A 191 35.08 -22.87 23.08
N VAL A 192 36.30 -22.62 23.56
CA VAL A 192 37.27 -23.67 23.96
C VAL A 192 36.97 -24.06 25.39
#